data_AF-A0A3B0P0W3-F1
#
_entry.id   AF-A0A3B0P0W3-F1
#
_cell.length_a   1.000
_cell.length_b   1.000
_cell.length_c   1.000
_cell.angle_alpha   90.00
_cell.angle_beta   90.00
_cell.angle_gamma   90.00
#
_symmetry.space_group_name_H-M   'P 1'
#
loop_
_entity.id
_entity.type
_entity.pdbx_description
1 polymer ?
#
loop_
_entity_poly.entity_id
_entity_poly.type
_entity_poly.pdbx_seq_one_letter_code
_entity_poly.pdbx_strand_id
1 'polypeptide(L)'
;MDENNGKHIQIISKIESQTAIKNIEEIIRASDGIMIARGDLGLEIPYYDVPYYQKRIIRLARMQGKEVIVATQMLDSMENSPIPTRAEVTDVYYAVELGADATMLSGESASGKYPVEAVKVMSNIVKRAEKEYFTELFYEKQIEKVANDQSSRMLISYEVASILQSGEYKYAIVLSHSGKLLKEIAKYRPNAYIIGVVSDDKLVW
;
A
#
# COMPACT_ATOMS: atom_id res chain seq x y z
N MET A 1 -19.80 15.96 0.18
CA MET A 1 -18.86 16.04 1.32
C MET A 1 -18.64 17.48 1.77
N ASP A 2 -18.44 18.40 0.83
CA ASP A 2 -18.12 19.81 1.09
C ASP A 2 -19.09 20.54 2.02
N GLU A 3 -20.39 20.34 1.83
CA GLU A 3 -21.44 20.98 2.64
C GLU A 3 -21.48 20.46 4.09
N ASN A 4 -20.87 19.29 4.36
CA ASN A 4 -20.83 18.64 5.68
C ASN A 4 -19.43 18.69 6.32
N ASN A 5 -18.58 19.63 5.89
CA ASN A 5 -17.21 19.81 6.41
C ASN A 5 -16.29 18.59 6.21
N GLY A 6 -16.57 17.75 5.21
CA GLY A 6 -15.89 16.47 4.96
C GLY A 6 -14.68 16.55 4.01
N LYS A 7 -14.20 17.74 3.63
CA LYS A 7 -13.11 17.93 2.63
C LYS A 7 -11.78 17.26 2.96
N HIS A 8 -11.59 16.87 4.22
CA HIS A 8 -10.38 16.21 4.71
C HIS A 8 -10.48 14.68 4.64
N ILE A 9 -11.66 14.13 4.38
CA ILE A 9 -11.89 12.68 4.28
C ILE A 9 -11.34 12.20 2.94
N GLN A 10 -10.48 11.19 2.99
CA GLN A 10 -9.92 10.56 1.80
C GLN A 10 -10.87 9.54 1.20
N ILE A 11 -10.89 9.47 -0.12
CA ILE A 11 -11.70 8.53 -0.90
C ILE A 11 -10.82 7.41 -1.42
N ILE A 12 -11.01 6.20 -0.87
CA ILE A 12 -10.38 4.97 -1.35
C ILE A 12 -11.38 4.22 -2.25
N SER A 13 -11.09 4.18 -3.55
CA SER A 13 -11.97 3.50 -4.51
C SER A 13 -11.72 1.99 -4.50
N LYS A 14 -12.79 1.22 -4.26
CA LYS A 14 -12.75 -0.24 -4.27
C LYS A 14 -12.88 -0.77 -5.71
N ILE A 15 -11.89 -1.54 -6.16
CA ILE A 15 -11.83 -2.12 -7.50
C ILE A 15 -12.31 -3.56 -7.42
N GLU A 16 -13.52 -3.78 -7.91
CA GLU A 16 -14.25 -5.05 -7.75
C GLU A 16 -14.94 -5.53 -9.04
N SER A 17 -14.89 -4.77 -10.14
CA SER A 17 -15.64 -5.10 -11.36
C SER A 17 -14.83 -4.95 -12.64
N GLN A 18 -15.29 -5.62 -13.71
CA GLN A 18 -14.66 -5.52 -15.02
C GLN A 18 -14.70 -4.07 -15.57
N THR A 19 -15.77 -3.33 -15.29
CA THR A 19 -15.90 -1.92 -15.68
C THR A 19 -14.88 -1.04 -14.97
N ALA A 20 -14.61 -1.30 -13.68
CA ALA A 20 -13.56 -0.60 -12.94
C ALA A 20 -12.17 -0.88 -13.55
N ILE A 21 -11.87 -2.13 -13.93
CA ILE A 21 -10.62 -2.49 -14.62
C ILE A 21 -10.44 -1.74 -15.93
N LYS A 22 -11.50 -1.59 -16.73
CA LYS A 22 -11.46 -0.88 -18.02
C LYS A 22 -11.13 0.61 -17.84
N ASN A 23 -11.57 1.22 -16.75
CA ASN A 23 -11.40 2.65 -16.46
C ASN A 23 -10.34 2.92 -15.36
N ILE A 24 -9.48 1.95 -15.07
CA ILE A 24 -8.65 1.96 -13.86
C ILE A 24 -7.76 3.18 -13.73
N GLU A 25 -7.18 3.67 -14.83
CA GLU A 25 -6.28 4.82 -14.81
C GLU A 25 -6.99 6.13 -14.44
N GLU A 26 -8.23 6.31 -14.91
CA GLU A 26 -9.06 7.47 -14.58
C GLU A 26 -9.49 7.41 -13.11
N ILE A 27 -9.91 6.23 -12.64
CA ILE A 27 -10.28 6.01 -11.24
C ILE A 27 -9.10 6.31 -10.32
N ILE A 28 -7.90 5.82 -10.64
CA ILE A 28 -6.68 6.10 -9.85
C ILE A 28 -6.40 7.61 -9.80
N ARG A 29 -6.53 8.33 -10.93
CA ARG A 29 -6.31 9.78 -10.95
C ARG A 29 -7.29 10.53 -10.06
N ALA A 30 -8.56 10.11 -10.06
CA ALA A 30 -9.65 10.78 -9.34
C ALA A 30 -9.75 10.40 -7.86
N SER A 31 -9.13 9.29 -7.43
CA SER A 31 -9.21 8.78 -6.05
C SER A 31 -8.05 9.29 -5.20
N ASP A 32 -8.19 9.27 -3.87
CA ASP A 32 -7.05 9.49 -2.96
C ASP A 32 -6.21 8.22 -2.84
N GLY A 33 -6.84 7.05 -2.89
CA GLY A 33 -6.18 5.75 -2.94
C GLY A 33 -7.09 4.66 -3.52
N ILE A 34 -6.59 3.43 -3.54
CA ILE A 34 -7.24 2.29 -4.19
C ILE A 34 -7.26 1.08 -3.26
N MET A 35 -8.36 0.33 -3.29
CA MET A 35 -8.46 -0.99 -2.65
C MET A 35 -8.79 -2.04 -3.71
N ILE A 36 -8.00 -3.11 -3.78
CA ILE A 36 -8.23 -4.25 -4.68
C ILE A 36 -9.04 -5.29 -3.90
N ALA A 37 -10.34 -5.39 -4.18
CA ALA A 37 -11.24 -6.35 -3.54
C ALA A 37 -11.28 -7.65 -4.35
N ARG A 38 -10.37 -8.57 -4.05
CA ARG A 38 -10.11 -9.78 -4.86
C ARG A 38 -11.27 -10.77 -4.84
N GLY A 39 -11.98 -10.88 -3.71
CA GLY A 39 -13.16 -11.73 -3.58
C GLY A 39 -14.25 -11.31 -4.57
N ASP A 40 -14.67 -10.04 -4.52
CA ASP A 40 -15.67 -9.49 -5.44
C ASP A 40 -15.16 -9.52 -6.89
N LEU A 41 -13.90 -9.11 -7.12
CA LEU A 41 -13.31 -9.11 -8.44
C LEU A 41 -13.25 -10.51 -9.07
N GLY A 42 -12.95 -11.54 -8.29
CA GLY A 42 -12.90 -12.93 -8.73
C GLY A 42 -14.25 -13.51 -9.16
N LEU A 43 -15.36 -12.84 -8.84
CA LEU A 43 -16.69 -13.17 -9.35
C LEU A 43 -16.94 -12.52 -10.73
N GLU A 44 -16.31 -11.39 -11.01
CA GLU A 44 -16.54 -10.56 -12.20
C GLU A 44 -15.59 -10.89 -13.38
N ILE A 45 -14.43 -11.48 -13.08
CA ILE A 45 -13.43 -11.88 -14.08
C ILE A 45 -12.97 -13.32 -13.84
N PRO A 46 -12.36 -13.99 -14.83
CA PRO A 46 -11.77 -15.31 -14.60
C PRO A 46 -10.78 -15.28 -13.44
N TYR A 47 -10.88 -16.24 -12.51
CA TYR A 47 -10.08 -16.27 -11.29
C TYR A 47 -8.57 -16.24 -11.55
N TYR A 48 -8.11 -16.79 -12.67
CA TYR A 48 -6.70 -16.80 -13.07
C TYR A 48 -6.20 -15.42 -13.55
N ASP A 49 -7.10 -14.48 -13.88
CA ASP A 49 -6.75 -13.12 -14.26
C ASP A 49 -6.63 -12.18 -13.05
N VAL A 50 -7.17 -12.54 -11.88
CA VAL A 50 -7.11 -11.71 -10.66
C VAL A 50 -5.66 -11.36 -10.27
N PRO A 51 -4.69 -12.29 -10.25
CA PRO A 51 -3.30 -11.95 -9.96
C PRO A 51 -2.68 -10.99 -10.98
N TYR A 52 -3.05 -11.11 -12.26
CA TYR A 52 -2.60 -10.20 -13.32
C TYR A 52 -3.07 -8.77 -13.04
N TYR A 53 -4.37 -8.59 -12.78
CA TYR A 53 -4.93 -7.27 -12.53
C TYR A 53 -4.46 -6.68 -11.20
N GLN A 54 -4.31 -7.48 -10.14
CA GLN A 54 -3.72 -7.02 -8.87
C GLN A 54 -2.35 -6.37 -9.12
N LYS A 55 -1.46 -7.08 -9.81
CA LYS A 55 -0.12 -6.58 -10.17
C LYS A 55 -0.19 -5.30 -11.01
N ARG A 56 -1.09 -5.23 -11.99
CA ARG A 56 -1.28 -4.05 -12.84
C ARG A 56 -1.77 -2.84 -12.02
N ILE A 57 -2.79 -3.03 -11.18
CA ILE A 57 -3.38 -1.97 -10.35
C ILE A 57 -2.35 -1.42 -9.36
N ILE A 58 -1.63 -2.29 -8.64
CA ILE A 58 -0.57 -1.86 -7.70
C ILE A 58 0.45 -0.97 -8.41
N ARG A 59 0.94 -1.38 -9.58
CA ARG A 59 1.94 -0.61 -10.34
C ARG A 59 1.39 0.75 -10.80
N LEU A 60 0.18 0.79 -11.33
CA LEU A 60 -0.45 2.04 -11.78
C LEU A 60 -0.68 3.01 -10.62
N ALA A 61 -1.21 2.51 -9.49
CA ALA A 61 -1.44 3.32 -8.31
C ALA A 61 -0.12 3.93 -7.79
N ARG A 62 0.92 3.11 -7.67
CA ARG A 62 2.25 3.57 -7.24
C ARG A 62 2.88 4.59 -8.18
N MET A 63 2.77 4.40 -9.50
CA MET A 63 3.26 5.38 -10.47
C MET A 63 2.56 6.73 -10.36
N GLN A 64 1.30 6.74 -9.92
CA GLN A 64 0.54 7.97 -9.65
C GLN A 64 0.70 8.45 -8.20
N GLY A 65 1.50 7.76 -7.38
CA GLY A 65 1.70 8.09 -5.97
C GLY A 65 0.44 7.95 -5.12
N LYS A 66 -0.46 7.04 -5.50
CA LYS A 66 -1.70 6.70 -4.80
C LYS A 66 -1.48 5.46 -3.95
N GLU A 67 -1.96 5.50 -2.71
CA GLU A 67 -1.91 4.36 -1.80
C GLU A 67 -2.76 3.21 -2.36
N VAL A 68 -2.25 1.98 -2.26
CA VAL A 68 -2.96 0.77 -2.71
C VAL A 68 -3.04 -0.31 -1.64
N ILE A 69 -4.27 -0.74 -1.35
CA ILE A 69 -4.60 -1.76 -0.36
C ILE A 69 -4.95 -3.06 -1.09
N VAL A 70 -4.31 -4.17 -0.75
CA VAL A 70 -4.71 -5.50 -1.23
C VAL A 70 -5.62 -6.13 -0.17
N ALA A 71 -6.84 -6.48 -0.58
CA ALA A 71 -7.90 -6.89 0.33
C ALA A 71 -8.49 -8.25 -0.03
N THR A 72 -9.14 -8.85 0.97
CA THR A 72 -9.88 -10.12 0.95
C THR A 72 -9.02 -11.37 0.76
N GLN A 73 -9.39 -12.46 1.44
CA GLN A 73 -8.75 -13.78 1.33
C GLN A 73 -7.22 -13.76 1.53
N MET A 74 -6.72 -12.88 2.39
CA MET A 74 -5.28 -12.79 2.67
C MET A 74 -4.85 -13.89 3.63
N LEU A 75 -5.64 -14.17 4.68
CA LEU A 75 -5.42 -15.22 5.67
C LEU A 75 -6.75 -15.96 5.99
N ASP A 76 -7.61 -16.15 4.99
CA ASP A 76 -9.00 -16.63 5.10
C ASP A 76 -9.19 -17.83 6.04
N SER A 77 -8.31 -18.83 5.93
CA SER A 77 -8.34 -20.04 6.76
C SER A 77 -8.22 -19.74 8.25
N MET A 78 -7.64 -18.59 8.61
CA MET A 78 -7.46 -18.18 10.00
C MET A 78 -8.74 -17.74 10.71
N GLU A 79 -9.86 -17.61 9.99
CA GLU A 79 -11.17 -17.52 10.64
C GLU A 79 -11.46 -18.74 11.52
N ASN A 80 -10.98 -19.92 11.10
CA ASN A 80 -11.27 -21.19 11.75
C ASN A 80 -10.02 -21.96 12.20
N SER A 81 -8.83 -21.52 11.81
CA SER A 81 -7.54 -22.13 12.13
C SER A 81 -6.60 -21.12 12.81
N PRO A 82 -5.81 -21.52 13.83
CA PRO A 82 -4.81 -20.63 14.42
C PRO A 82 -3.57 -20.44 13.53
N ILE A 83 -3.45 -21.18 12.42
CA ILE A 83 -2.29 -21.20 11.52
C ILE A 83 -2.78 -21.08 10.08
N PRO A 84 -2.19 -20.20 9.25
CA PRO A 84 -2.55 -20.07 7.85
C PRO A 84 -1.97 -21.22 7.01
N THR A 85 -2.48 -21.34 5.79
CA THR A 85 -1.88 -22.18 4.76
C THR A 85 -0.60 -21.56 4.19
N ARG A 86 0.24 -22.39 3.56
CA ARG A 86 1.44 -21.89 2.84
C ARG A 86 1.08 -20.97 1.67
N ALA A 87 -0.07 -21.20 1.04
CA ALA A 87 -0.55 -20.38 -0.08
C ALA A 87 -0.88 -18.96 0.39
N GLU A 88 -1.61 -18.82 1.50
CA GLU A 88 -1.94 -17.51 2.10
C GLU A 88 -0.71 -16.74 2.54
N VAL A 89 0.26 -17.42 3.17
CA VAL A 89 1.56 -16.82 3.52
C VAL A 89 2.26 -16.28 2.28
N THR A 90 2.27 -17.05 1.19
CA THR A 90 2.91 -16.68 -0.07
C THR A 90 2.18 -15.51 -0.76
N ASP A 91 0.86 -15.49 -0.69
CA ASP A 91 0.03 -14.45 -1.27
C ASP A 91 0.21 -13.09 -0.58
N VAL A 92 0.20 -13.07 0.76
CA VAL A 92 0.54 -11.87 1.55
C VAL A 92 1.96 -11.38 1.22
N TYR A 93 2.92 -12.30 1.18
CA TYR A 93 4.32 -11.99 0.90
C TYR A 93 4.47 -11.26 -0.45
N TYR A 94 3.89 -11.83 -1.51
CA TYR A 94 4.01 -11.25 -2.85
C TYR A 94 3.17 -9.98 -3.04
N ALA A 95 2.05 -9.81 -2.31
CA ALA A 95 1.33 -8.54 -2.32
C ALA A 95 2.23 -7.38 -1.84
N VAL A 96 2.99 -7.61 -0.76
CA VAL A 96 3.98 -6.66 -0.24
C VAL A 96 5.14 -6.48 -1.21
N GLU A 97 5.68 -7.56 -1.78
CA GLU A 97 6.80 -7.48 -2.73
C GLU A 97 6.44 -6.71 -4.01
N LEU A 98 5.18 -6.76 -4.45
CA LEU A 98 4.66 -5.95 -5.55
C LEU A 98 4.54 -4.46 -5.18
N GLY A 99 4.59 -4.15 -3.89
CA GLY A 99 4.63 -2.80 -3.34
C GLY A 99 3.28 -2.29 -2.82
N ALA A 100 2.36 -3.18 -2.43
CA ALA A 100 1.15 -2.76 -1.72
C ALA A 100 1.49 -1.87 -0.51
N ASP A 101 0.72 -0.81 -0.30
CA ASP A 101 0.86 0.07 0.87
C ASP A 101 0.28 -0.58 2.13
N ALA A 102 -0.76 -1.39 1.96
CA ALA A 102 -1.37 -2.15 3.05
C ALA A 102 -1.96 -3.48 2.56
N THR A 103 -2.04 -4.42 3.48
CA THR A 103 -2.85 -5.65 3.36
C THR A 103 -4.00 -5.58 4.35
N MET A 104 -5.15 -6.15 3.99
CA MET A 104 -6.37 -6.07 4.79
C MET A 104 -6.84 -7.46 5.24
N LEU A 105 -7.18 -7.57 6.52
CA LEU A 105 -7.94 -8.69 7.06
C LEU A 105 -9.43 -8.34 7.03
N SER A 106 -10.25 -9.29 6.63
CA SER A 106 -11.71 -9.18 6.56
C SER A 106 -12.33 -9.97 7.72
N GLY A 107 -12.95 -11.11 7.45
CA GLY A 107 -13.61 -11.93 8.46
C GLY A 107 -12.64 -12.51 9.48
N GLU A 108 -11.35 -12.66 9.14
CA GLU A 108 -10.31 -13.13 10.05
C GLU A 108 -10.25 -12.30 11.35
N SER A 109 -10.43 -10.99 11.23
CA SER A 109 -10.39 -10.05 12.37
C SER A 109 -11.77 -9.66 12.88
N ALA A 110 -12.78 -9.62 12.01
CA ALA A 110 -14.12 -9.15 12.36
C ALA A 110 -14.95 -10.20 13.10
N SER A 111 -14.85 -11.47 12.70
CA SER A 111 -15.68 -12.57 13.23
C SER A 111 -14.96 -13.91 13.39
N GLY A 112 -13.66 -13.97 13.05
CA GLY A 112 -12.83 -15.16 13.17
C GLY A 112 -12.57 -15.58 14.62
N LYS A 113 -12.20 -16.85 14.80
CA LYS A 113 -11.88 -17.43 16.12
C LYS A 113 -10.51 -17.00 16.65
N TYR A 114 -9.63 -16.51 15.77
CA TYR A 114 -8.23 -16.16 16.09
C TYR A 114 -7.82 -14.76 15.58
N PRO A 115 -8.56 -13.69 15.93
CA PRO A 115 -8.37 -12.37 15.32
C PRO A 115 -7.02 -11.73 15.69
N VAL A 116 -6.54 -11.96 16.92
CA VAL A 116 -5.24 -11.43 17.39
C VAL A 116 -4.10 -12.17 16.70
N GLU A 117 -4.21 -13.49 16.55
CA GLU A 117 -3.24 -14.34 15.86
C GLU A 117 -3.16 -13.97 14.38
N ALA A 118 -4.28 -13.74 13.70
CA ALA A 118 -4.32 -13.32 12.30
C ALA A 118 -3.52 -12.02 12.08
N VAL A 119 -3.71 -11.02 12.93
CA VAL A 119 -2.94 -9.75 12.87
C VAL A 119 -1.45 -9.99 13.11
N LYS A 120 -1.08 -10.82 14.09
CA LYS A 120 0.34 -11.16 14.38
C LYS A 120 0.98 -11.89 13.20
N VAL A 121 0.28 -12.85 12.60
CA VAL A 121 0.75 -13.61 11.44
C VAL A 121 0.93 -12.67 10.25
N MET A 122 -0.06 -11.85 9.91
CA MET A 122 0.04 -10.84 8.86
C MET A 122 1.28 -9.95 9.06
N SER A 123 1.46 -9.40 10.27
CA SER A 123 2.60 -8.55 10.61
C SER A 123 3.94 -9.25 10.42
N ASN A 124 4.06 -10.53 10.79
CA ASN A 124 5.30 -11.30 10.63
C ASN A 124 5.62 -11.54 9.15
N ILE A 125 4.63 -11.82 8.31
CA ILE A 125 4.82 -12.03 6.87
C ILE A 125 5.26 -10.72 6.21
N VAL A 126 4.57 -9.61 6.50
CA VAL A 126 4.91 -8.28 5.98
C VAL A 126 6.35 -7.90 6.31
N LYS A 127 6.74 -8.01 7.59
CA LYS A 127 8.13 -7.74 8.03
C LYS A 127 9.17 -8.59 7.32
N ARG A 128 8.84 -9.83 6.96
CA ARG A 128 9.77 -10.72 6.25
C ARG A 128 9.89 -10.35 4.78
N ALA A 129 8.79 -9.95 4.14
CA ALA A 129 8.75 -9.48 2.75
C ALA A 129 9.49 -8.15 2.57
N GLU A 130 9.32 -7.21 3.49
CA GLU A 130 9.98 -5.91 3.48
C GLU A 130 11.51 -6.02 3.45
N LYS A 131 12.10 -7.02 4.12
CA LYS A 131 13.57 -7.22 4.12
C LYS A 131 14.17 -7.40 2.73
N GLU A 132 13.46 -8.04 1.81
CA GLU A 132 13.95 -8.27 0.43
C GLU A 132 13.53 -7.16 -0.53
N TYR A 133 12.41 -6.51 -0.22
CA TYR A 133 11.87 -5.40 -1.00
C TYR A 133 12.84 -4.21 -1.10
N PHE A 134 13.61 -3.92 -0.05
CA PHE A 134 14.60 -2.84 0.00
C PHE A 134 16.00 -3.24 -0.50
N THR A 135 16.14 -4.35 -1.25
CA THR A 135 17.44 -4.70 -1.83
C THR A 135 17.88 -3.70 -2.91
N GLU A 136 19.14 -3.28 -2.86
CA GLU A 136 19.70 -2.15 -3.63
C GLU A 136 19.40 -2.21 -5.15
N LEU A 137 19.41 -3.42 -5.74
CA LEU A 137 19.24 -3.64 -7.18
C LEU A 137 17.88 -3.20 -7.74
N PHE A 138 16.82 -3.20 -6.90
CA PHE A 138 15.47 -2.81 -7.32
C PHE A 138 15.13 -1.37 -6.95
N TYR A 139 15.84 -0.79 -5.98
CA TYR A 139 15.49 0.49 -5.40
C TYR A 139 15.82 1.67 -6.33
N GLU A 140 17.01 1.71 -6.94
CA GLU A 140 17.41 2.81 -7.85
C GLU A 140 16.43 2.98 -9.02
N LYS A 141 16.03 1.87 -9.65
CA LYS A 141 15.06 1.87 -10.75
C LYS A 141 13.65 2.28 -10.29
N GLN A 142 13.31 2.11 -9.02
CA GLN A 142 12.04 2.57 -8.46
C GLN A 142 12.07 4.08 -8.23
N ILE A 143 13.15 4.62 -7.65
CA ILE A 143 13.32 6.06 -7.44
C ILE A 143 13.19 6.81 -8.78
N GLU A 144 13.91 6.37 -9.82
CA GLU A 144 13.88 7.01 -11.14
C GLU A 144 12.50 7.01 -11.78
N LYS A 145 11.72 5.93 -11.63
CA LYS A 145 10.38 5.82 -12.21
C LYS A 145 9.34 6.69 -11.51
N VAL A 146 9.54 6.95 -10.22
CA VAL A 146 8.62 7.73 -9.37
C VAL A 146 8.93 9.22 -9.44
N ALA A 147 10.16 9.60 -9.79
CA ALA A 147 10.57 10.99 -10.02
C ALA A 147 9.91 11.58 -11.29
N ASN A 148 8.62 11.89 -11.18
CA ASN A 148 7.85 12.62 -12.18
C ASN A 148 7.51 14.01 -11.60
N ASP A 149 7.76 15.06 -12.38
CA ASP A 149 7.52 16.48 -12.05
C ASP A 149 8.56 17.15 -11.12
N GLN A 150 9.07 18.34 -11.52
CA GLN A 150 10.15 19.07 -10.84
C GLN A 150 9.66 19.95 -9.68
N SER A 151 8.76 19.44 -8.85
CA SER A 151 8.32 20.19 -7.66
C SER A 151 9.39 20.17 -6.56
N SER A 152 9.46 21.23 -5.75
CA SER A 152 10.42 21.29 -4.62
C SER A 152 10.23 20.14 -3.62
N ARG A 153 9.00 19.64 -3.45
CA ARG A 153 8.73 18.47 -2.57
C ARG A 153 9.28 17.18 -3.15
N MET A 154 9.19 17.00 -4.46
CA MET A 154 9.76 15.84 -5.14
C MET A 154 11.28 15.82 -4.94
N LEU A 155 11.96 16.95 -5.18
CA LEU A 155 13.41 17.05 -4.99
C LEU A 155 13.84 16.70 -3.56
N ILE A 156 13.17 17.27 -2.54
CA ILE A 156 13.44 16.94 -1.14
C ILE A 156 13.21 15.44 -0.88
N SER A 157 12.12 14.88 -1.41
CA SER A 157 11.77 13.48 -1.18
C SER A 157 12.76 12.52 -1.85
N TYR A 158 13.22 12.87 -3.04
CA TYR A 158 14.28 12.17 -3.77
C TYR A 158 15.58 12.19 -2.98
N GLU A 159 16.05 13.35 -2.53
CA GLU A 159 17.29 13.46 -1.73
C GLU A 159 17.20 12.66 -0.43
N VAL A 160 16.08 12.76 0.29
CA VAL A 160 15.84 11.96 1.50
C VAL A 160 15.89 10.47 1.18
N ALA A 161 15.23 10.02 0.11
CA ALA A 161 15.23 8.62 -0.30
C ALA A 161 16.62 8.11 -0.71
N SER A 162 17.42 8.94 -1.39
CA SER A 162 18.80 8.62 -1.77
C SER A 162 19.73 8.51 -0.57
N ILE A 163 19.62 9.42 0.40
CA ILE A 163 20.41 9.36 1.65
C ILE A 163 20.07 8.10 2.46
N LEU A 164 18.79 7.71 2.48
CA LEU A 164 18.31 6.57 3.26
C LEU A 164 18.47 5.23 2.53
N GLN A 165 18.91 5.23 1.27
CA GLN A 165 19.01 4.03 0.44
C GLN A 165 19.89 2.95 1.05
N SER A 166 21.03 3.32 1.64
CA SER A 166 22.01 2.41 2.23
C SER A 166 21.47 1.65 3.46
N GLY A 167 20.36 2.11 4.06
CA GLY A 167 19.85 1.56 5.30
C GLY A 167 20.73 1.85 6.53
N GLU A 168 21.74 2.72 6.42
CA GLU A 168 22.59 3.14 7.53
C GLU A 168 21.81 3.87 8.63
N TYR A 169 20.76 4.59 8.23
CA TYR A 169 19.90 5.34 9.13
C TYR A 169 18.66 4.55 9.47
N LYS A 170 18.41 4.32 10.75
CA LYS A 170 17.19 3.64 11.21
C LYS A 170 15.96 4.53 11.15
N TYR A 171 16.12 5.84 11.34
CA TYR A 171 15.02 6.81 11.44
C TYR A 171 15.32 8.08 10.66
N ALA A 172 14.28 8.68 10.07
CA ALA A 172 14.32 10.03 9.52
C ALA A 172 13.14 10.85 10.07
N ILE A 173 13.42 12.02 10.63
CA ILE A 173 12.40 12.91 11.19
C ILE A 173 12.05 13.96 10.14
N VAL A 174 10.78 14.05 9.79
CA VAL A 174 10.28 14.95 8.73
C VAL A 174 9.23 15.88 9.30
N LEU A 175 9.53 17.18 9.30
CA LEU A 175 8.59 18.22 9.68
C LEU A 175 7.70 18.56 8.48
N SER A 176 6.40 18.27 8.56
CA SER A 176 5.46 18.50 7.46
C SER A 176 4.16 19.11 7.96
N HIS A 177 3.99 20.42 7.77
CA HIS A 177 2.78 21.12 8.20
C HIS A 177 1.49 20.51 7.61
N SER A 178 1.49 20.04 6.35
CA SER A 178 0.29 19.52 5.69
C SER A 178 0.29 17.99 5.51
N GLY A 179 1.30 17.27 6.01
CA GLY A 179 1.51 15.84 5.75
C GLY A 179 1.92 15.50 4.30
N LYS A 180 1.73 16.42 3.33
CA LYS A 180 2.02 16.17 1.90
C LYS A 180 3.48 15.77 1.61
N LEU A 181 4.44 16.26 2.40
CA LEU A 181 5.84 15.85 2.24
C LEU A 181 6.05 14.40 2.70
N LEU A 182 5.35 13.96 3.76
CA LEU A 182 5.42 12.57 4.23
C LEU A 182 4.89 11.62 3.16
N LYS A 183 3.74 11.96 2.56
CA LYS A 183 3.17 11.19 1.45
C LYS A 183 4.12 11.11 0.26
N GLU A 184 4.76 12.23 -0.10
CA GLU A 184 5.74 12.26 -1.19
C GLU A 184 6.95 11.37 -0.92
N ILE A 185 7.54 11.44 0.29
CA ILE A 185 8.64 10.57 0.72
C ILE A 185 8.22 9.10 0.70
N ALA A 186 7.01 8.77 1.14
CA ALA A 186 6.52 7.40 1.19
C ALA A 186 6.44 6.73 -0.20
N LYS A 187 6.26 7.50 -1.27
CA LYS A 187 6.28 6.99 -2.67
C LYS A 187 7.61 6.34 -3.03
N TYR A 188 8.70 6.88 -2.48
CA TYR A 188 10.06 6.40 -2.73
C TYR A 188 10.42 5.16 -1.91
N ARG A 189 9.61 4.79 -0.90
CA ARG A 189 9.85 3.60 -0.04
C ARG A 189 11.24 3.65 0.64
N PRO A 190 11.58 4.70 1.40
CA PRO A 190 12.89 4.82 2.05
C PRO A 190 13.19 3.62 2.96
N ASN A 191 14.45 3.18 2.97
CA ASN A 191 14.94 2.11 3.83
C ASN A 191 15.21 2.62 5.27
N ALA A 192 14.24 3.33 5.85
CA ALA A 192 14.27 3.86 7.20
C ALA A 192 12.85 4.12 7.70
N TYR A 193 12.66 4.14 9.02
CA TYR A 193 11.41 4.56 9.61
C TYR A 193 11.23 6.08 9.50
N ILE A 194 10.17 6.52 8.85
CA ILE A 194 9.82 7.94 8.73
C ILE A 194 8.98 8.37 9.94
N ILE A 195 9.49 9.31 10.73
CA ILE A 195 8.80 9.94 11.85
C ILE A 195 8.31 11.30 11.39
N GLY A 196 7.01 11.40 11.12
CA GLY A 196 6.37 12.64 10.71
C GLY A 196 5.94 13.51 11.88
N VAL A 197 6.27 14.81 11.82
CA VAL A 197 5.73 15.82 12.74
C VAL A 197 4.81 16.74 11.93
N VAL A 198 3.53 16.74 12.27
CA VAL A 198 2.48 17.49 11.58
C VAL A 198 1.81 18.51 12.50
N SER A 199 1.18 19.54 11.93
CA SER A 199 0.52 20.60 12.71
C SER A 199 -0.90 20.23 13.17
N ASP A 200 -1.51 19.20 12.58
CA ASP A 200 -2.88 18.75 12.83
C ASP A 200 -2.92 17.21 12.73
N ASP A 201 -3.51 16.55 13.72
CA ASP A 201 -3.62 15.09 13.83
C ASP A 201 -4.52 14.49 12.74
N LYS A 202 -5.43 15.28 12.17
CA LYS A 202 -6.27 14.88 11.02
C LYS A 202 -5.48 14.66 9.73
N LEU A 203 -4.19 15.01 9.70
CA LEU A 203 -3.33 14.86 8.53
C LEU A 203 -2.51 13.56 8.53
N VAL A 204 -2.60 12.75 9.60
CA VAL A 204 -1.85 11.48 9.76
C VAL A 204 -2.70 10.30 9.27
N TRP A 205 -3.07 10.30 7.99
CA TRP A 205 -3.79 9.19 7.36
C TRP A 205 -3.39 9.06 5.88
#